data_AF-A0A3E2N9I8-F1
#
_entry.id   AF-A0A3E2N9I8-F1
#
_cell.length_a   1.000
_cell.length_b   1.000
_cell.length_c   1.000
_cell.angle_alpha   90.00
_cell.angle_beta   90.00
_cell.angle_gamma   90.00
#
_symmetry.space_group_name_H-M   'P 1'
#
loop_
_entity.id
_entity.type
_entity.pdbx_description
1 polymer ?
#
loop_
_entity_poly.entity_id
_entity_poly.type
_entity_poly.pdbx_seq_one_letter_code
_entity_poly.pdbx_strand_id
1 'polypeptide(L)'
;MKSIKRDTQRQRESKKKYQIKVQGQLVPVSEEVYFTYHRMKRRETYLEERDTANGVFYYSAMDTAETTGEDGIPDLVSPRVEDVVVAKLITEKLHQCLAQLSKEEQALISALYFQGKSQAELERETGIKQQTISYRERQIRLKLKKMIEK
;
A
#
# COMPACT_ATOMS: atom_id res chain seq x y z
N MET A 1 77.91 -20.59 19.17
CA MET A 1 78.24 -19.80 17.97
C MET A 1 77.25 -20.12 16.85
N LYS A 2 76.83 -19.10 16.11
CA LYS A 2 75.93 -19.15 14.94
C LYS A 2 74.43 -19.26 15.23
N SER A 3 73.99 -18.42 16.16
CA SER A 3 72.71 -17.68 16.17
C SER A 3 72.43 -16.85 14.89
N ILE A 4 72.75 -17.36 13.70
CA ILE A 4 72.73 -16.55 12.45
C ILE A 4 71.80 -17.15 11.38
N LYS A 5 71.33 -18.41 11.53
CA LYS A 5 70.44 -19.05 10.53
C LYS A 5 68.94 -18.98 10.84
N ARG A 6 68.54 -18.44 12.00
CA ARG A 6 67.12 -18.31 12.37
C ARG A 6 66.48 -17.01 11.85
N ASP A 7 67.28 -15.99 11.55
CA ASP A 7 66.78 -14.69 11.07
C ASP A 7 66.52 -14.64 9.56
N THR A 8 67.06 -15.58 8.79
CA THR A 8 66.98 -15.54 7.32
C THR A 8 65.73 -16.17 6.74
N GLN A 9 64.83 -16.72 7.57
CA GLN A 9 63.65 -17.46 7.10
C GLN A 9 62.32 -16.76 7.40
N ARG A 10 62.35 -15.58 8.04
CA ARG A 10 61.20 -14.68 8.22
C ARG A 10 61.10 -13.57 7.16
N GLN A 11 62.02 -13.51 6.21
CA GLN A 11 62.03 -12.51 5.12
C GLN A 11 61.74 -13.16 3.76
N ARG A 12 60.66 -13.93 3.66
CA ARG A 12 60.02 -14.25 2.37
C ARG A 12 58.50 -14.25 2.50
N GLU A 13 57.93 -13.38 3.33
CA GLU A 13 56.58 -12.89 3.06
C GLU A 13 56.73 -11.88 1.94
N SER A 14 56.40 -12.30 0.72
CA SER A 14 56.31 -11.37 -0.40
C SER A 14 55.38 -10.25 0.02
N LYS A 15 55.90 -9.02 0.13
CA LYS A 15 55.06 -7.83 0.30
C LYS A 15 54.11 -7.82 -0.88
N LYS A 16 52.88 -8.30 -0.69
CA LYS A 16 51.82 -8.25 -1.71
C LYS A 16 51.71 -6.79 -2.12
N LYS A 17 52.06 -6.49 -3.37
CA LYS A 17 51.98 -5.13 -3.91
C LYS A 17 50.52 -4.87 -4.21
N TYR A 18 49.83 -4.20 -3.29
CA TYR A 18 48.46 -3.76 -3.49
C TYR A 18 48.43 -2.61 -4.51
N GLN A 19 47.62 -2.74 -5.56
CA GLN A 19 47.50 -1.75 -6.64
C GLN A 19 46.03 -1.59 -7.03
N ILE A 20 45.63 -0.36 -7.33
CA ILE A 20 44.29 -0.04 -7.86
C ILE A 20 44.42 0.66 -9.21
N LYS A 21 43.38 0.54 -10.05
CA LYS A 21 43.36 1.18 -11.38
C LYS A 21 42.64 2.51 -11.30
N VAL A 22 43.35 3.62 -11.50
CA VAL A 22 42.79 4.98 -11.53
C VAL A 22 43.02 5.54 -12.94
N GLN A 23 41.95 5.93 -13.64
CA GLN A 23 42.02 6.50 -15.00
C GLN A 23 42.86 5.67 -16.00
N GLY A 24 42.81 4.34 -15.88
CA GLY A 24 43.57 3.45 -16.78
C GLY A 24 44.94 3.01 -16.25
N GLN A 25 45.51 3.69 -15.25
CA GLN A 25 46.85 3.42 -14.73
C GLN A 25 46.83 2.64 -13.41
N LEU A 26 47.83 1.79 -13.19
CA LEU A 26 48.00 1.02 -11.95
C LEU A 26 48.77 1.85 -10.91
N VAL A 27 48.11 2.18 -9.82
CA VAL A 27 48.67 2.97 -8.71
C VAL A 27 48.89 2.05 -7.50
N PRO A 28 50.12 1.95 -6.96
CA PRO A 28 50.38 1.20 -5.73
C PRO A 28 49.75 1.91 -4.53
N VAL A 29 49.07 1.17 -3.69
CA VAL A 29 48.35 1.69 -2.51
C VAL A 29 48.63 0.86 -1.26
N SER A 30 48.23 1.38 -0.10
CA SER A 30 48.23 0.58 1.12
C SER A 30 47.16 -0.52 1.05
N GLU A 31 47.33 -1.53 1.90
CA GLU A 31 46.38 -2.63 2.05
C GLU A 31 44.97 -2.14 2.39
N GLU A 32 44.86 -1.21 3.33
CA GLU A 32 43.58 -0.62 3.76
C GLU A 32 42.84 0.07 2.61
N VAL A 33 43.57 0.84 1.79
CA VAL A 33 43.01 1.54 0.62
C VAL A 33 42.58 0.56 -0.46
N TYR A 34 43.35 -0.51 -0.68
CA TYR A 34 42.98 -1.56 -1.63
C TYR A 34 41.68 -2.26 -1.24
N PHE A 35 41.56 -2.69 0.02
CA PHE A 35 40.36 -3.37 0.48
C PHE A 35 39.14 -2.46 0.49
N THR A 36 39.28 -1.19 0.90
CA THR A 36 38.17 -0.22 0.85
C THR A 36 37.73 0.09 -0.58
N TYR A 37 38.67 0.27 -1.51
CA TYR A 37 38.39 0.48 -2.93
C TYR A 37 37.54 -0.63 -3.54
N HIS A 38 37.82 -1.89 -3.20
CA HIS A 38 37.08 -3.04 -3.72
C HIS A 38 35.86 -3.47 -2.90
N ARG A 39 35.68 -2.94 -1.68
CA ARG A 39 34.63 -3.39 -0.75
C ARG A 39 33.21 -3.19 -1.29
N MET A 40 32.91 -2.00 -1.82
CA MET A 40 31.56 -1.70 -2.33
C MET A 40 31.27 -2.50 -3.59
N LYS A 41 32.21 -2.55 -4.53
CA LYS A 41 32.07 -3.36 -5.75
C LYS A 41 31.86 -4.84 -5.43
N ARG A 42 32.62 -5.41 -4.48
CA ARG A 42 32.44 -6.81 -4.10
C ARG A 42 31.08 -7.07 -3.44
N ARG A 43 30.58 -6.11 -2.64
CA ARG A 43 29.24 -6.19 -2.05
C ARG A 43 28.15 -6.18 -3.12
N GLU A 44 28.26 -5.31 -4.11
CA GLU A 44 27.32 -5.22 -5.24
C GLU A 44 27.29 -6.52 -6.04
N THR A 45 28.45 -7.01 -6.50
CA THR A 45 28.54 -8.28 -7.23
C THR A 45 28.05 -9.47 -6.40
N TYR A 46 28.32 -9.49 -5.09
CA TYR A 46 27.79 -10.56 -4.21
C TYR A 46 26.27 -10.56 -4.15
N LEU A 47 25.62 -9.38 -4.12
CA LEU A 47 24.16 -9.30 -4.12
C LEU A 47 23.59 -9.85 -5.44
N GLU A 48 24.17 -9.48 -6.58
CA GLU A 48 23.78 -10.01 -7.90
C GLU A 48 23.98 -11.54 -8.01
N GLU A 49 25.14 -12.04 -7.58
CA GLU A 49 25.47 -13.47 -7.55
C GLU A 49 24.46 -14.24 -6.68
N ARG A 50 24.14 -13.69 -5.50
CA ARG A 50 23.18 -14.27 -4.56
C ARG A 50 21.76 -14.28 -5.13
N ASP A 51 21.33 -13.17 -5.73
CA ASP A 51 20.00 -13.04 -6.31
C ASP A 51 19.86 -14.02 -7.49
N THR A 52 20.90 -14.15 -8.34
CA THR A 52 20.96 -15.14 -9.43
C THR A 52 20.92 -16.58 -8.90
N ALA A 53 21.74 -16.91 -7.90
CA ALA A 53 21.81 -18.26 -7.33
C ALA A 53 20.49 -18.70 -6.67
N ASN A 54 19.73 -17.76 -6.13
CA ASN A 54 18.42 -18.00 -5.54
C ASN A 54 17.27 -17.85 -6.54
N GLY A 55 17.55 -17.56 -7.82
CA GLY A 55 16.52 -17.36 -8.84
C GLY A 55 15.59 -16.18 -8.54
N VAL A 56 16.09 -15.14 -7.86
CA VAL A 56 15.31 -13.93 -7.55
C VAL A 56 14.95 -13.24 -8.85
N PHE A 57 13.67 -12.93 -9.02
CA PHE A 57 13.13 -12.27 -10.18
C PHE A 57 12.43 -10.98 -9.75
N TYR A 58 12.74 -9.86 -10.41
CA TYR A 58 12.15 -8.56 -10.09
C TYR A 58 10.79 -8.39 -10.77
N TYR A 59 9.86 -7.70 -10.13
CA TYR A 59 8.56 -7.38 -10.74
C TYR A 59 8.70 -6.56 -12.01
N SER A 60 9.67 -5.64 -12.06
CA SER A 60 9.99 -4.86 -13.27
C SER A 60 10.40 -5.70 -14.47
N ALA A 61 10.81 -6.96 -14.26
CA ALA A 61 11.10 -7.87 -15.35
C ALA A 61 9.82 -8.50 -15.96
N MET A 62 8.64 -8.26 -15.37
CA MET A 62 7.31 -8.57 -15.94
C MET A 62 6.66 -7.36 -16.63
N ASP A 63 7.36 -6.23 -16.73
CA ASP A 63 6.84 -5.05 -17.41
C ASP A 63 6.54 -5.37 -18.89
N THR A 64 5.44 -4.81 -19.37
CA THR A 64 5.05 -4.82 -20.79
C THR A 64 5.03 -3.38 -21.31
N ALA A 65 4.79 -3.20 -22.61
CA ALA A 65 4.67 -1.86 -23.18
C ALA A 65 3.49 -1.04 -22.59
N GLU A 66 2.50 -1.73 -22.01
CA GLU A 66 1.25 -1.11 -21.53
C GLU A 66 1.11 -1.09 -20.00
N THR A 67 1.77 -2.00 -19.28
CA THR A 67 1.60 -2.17 -17.84
C THR A 67 2.89 -2.61 -17.15
N THR A 68 3.08 -2.17 -15.92
CA THR A 68 4.19 -2.55 -15.05
C THR A 68 3.90 -3.91 -14.42
N GLY A 69 4.90 -4.73 -14.14
CA GLY A 69 4.73 -5.99 -13.42
C GLY A 69 4.15 -5.82 -12.02
N GLU A 70 4.34 -4.64 -11.42
CA GLU A 70 3.71 -4.26 -10.14
C GLU A 70 2.19 -4.09 -10.26
N ASP A 71 1.66 -3.70 -11.42
CA ASP A 71 0.21 -3.51 -11.65
C ASP A 71 -0.55 -4.85 -11.58
N GLY A 72 0.14 -5.97 -11.79
CA GLY A 72 -0.43 -7.31 -11.61
C GLY A 72 -0.67 -7.70 -10.15
N ILE A 73 -0.18 -6.91 -9.19
CA ILE A 73 -0.36 -7.14 -7.77
C ILE A 73 -1.68 -6.49 -7.34
N PRO A 74 -2.68 -7.27 -6.87
CA PRO A 74 -3.97 -6.70 -6.51
C PRO A 74 -3.87 -5.84 -5.25
N ASP A 75 -4.38 -4.61 -5.33
CA ASP A 75 -4.63 -3.80 -4.14
C ASP A 75 -5.90 -4.30 -3.43
N LEU A 76 -5.70 -4.98 -2.30
CA LEU A 76 -6.79 -5.53 -1.49
C LEU A 76 -7.37 -4.53 -0.48
N VAL A 77 -6.73 -3.37 -0.30
CA VAL A 77 -7.13 -2.34 0.66
C VAL A 77 -8.02 -1.31 0.00
N SER A 78 -7.71 -0.94 -1.24
CA SER A 78 -8.51 0.03 -1.98
C SER A 78 -9.83 -0.57 -2.48
N PRO A 79 -10.94 0.19 -2.41
CA PRO A 79 -12.19 -0.24 -3.02
C PRO A 79 -12.04 -0.27 -4.54
N ARG A 80 -12.70 -1.25 -5.18
CA ARG A 80 -12.72 -1.34 -6.64
C ARG A 80 -13.41 -0.13 -7.23
N VAL A 81 -12.88 0.39 -8.34
CA VAL A 81 -13.43 1.58 -8.99
C VAL A 81 -14.89 1.36 -9.42
N GLU A 82 -15.21 0.15 -9.90
CA GLU A 82 -16.57 -0.20 -10.29
C GLU A 82 -17.54 -0.11 -9.10
N ASP A 83 -17.14 -0.62 -7.93
CA ASP A 83 -17.95 -0.58 -6.72
C ASP A 83 -18.18 0.87 -6.25
N VAL A 84 -17.16 1.71 -6.33
CA VAL A 84 -17.26 3.15 -6.00
C VAL A 84 -18.24 3.85 -6.93
N VAL A 85 -18.17 3.58 -8.24
CA VAL A 85 -19.07 4.19 -9.23
C VAL A 85 -20.51 3.71 -9.02
N VAL A 86 -20.72 2.41 -8.78
CA VAL A 86 -22.05 1.85 -8.49
C VAL A 86 -22.63 2.44 -7.21
N ALA A 87 -21.84 2.52 -6.14
CA ALA A 87 -22.27 3.12 -4.87
C ALA A 87 -22.67 4.58 -5.05
N LYS A 88 -21.90 5.36 -5.83
CA LYS A 88 -22.21 6.75 -6.14
C LYS A 88 -23.55 6.87 -6.89
N LEU A 89 -23.76 6.06 -7.92
CA LEU A 89 -24.99 6.08 -8.72
C LEU A 89 -26.22 5.71 -7.88
N ILE A 90 -26.12 4.68 -7.04
CA ILE A 90 -27.19 4.28 -6.11
C ILE A 90 -27.49 5.41 -5.11
N THR A 91 -26.44 6.05 -4.58
CA THR A 91 -26.57 7.17 -3.63
C THR A 91 -27.26 8.38 -4.27
N GLU A 92 -26.88 8.73 -5.50
CA GLU A 92 -27.53 9.80 -6.27
C GLU A 92 -29.01 9.50 -6.52
N LYS A 93 -29.35 8.28 -6.95
CA LYS A 93 -30.75 7.85 -7.15
C LYS A 93 -31.55 7.93 -5.83
N LEU A 94 -30.94 7.50 -4.72
CA LEU A 94 -31.58 7.59 -3.40
C LEU A 94 -31.85 9.05 -3.00
N HIS A 95 -30.89 9.96 -3.18
CA HIS A 95 -31.07 11.38 -2.88
C HIS A 95 -32.20 12.02 -3.72
N GLN A 96 -32.30 11.67 -5.00
CA GLN A 96 -33.42 12.10 -5.85
C GLN A 96 -34.77 11.58 -5.35
N CYS A 97 -34.81 10.34 -4.82
CA CYS A 97 -36.03 9.78 -4.25
C CYS A 97 -36.39 10.46 -2.92
N LEU A 98 -35.40 10.73 -2.06
CA LEU A 98 -35.61 11.47 -0.81
C LEU A 98 -36.15 12.88 -1.06
N ALA A 99 -35.69 13.56 -2.10
CA ALA A 99 -36.17 14.89 -2.48
C ALA A 99 -37.66 14.93 -2.87
N GLN A 100 -38.23 13.80 -3.30
CA GLN A 100 -39.65 13.68 -3.67
C GLN A 100 -40.56 13.29 -2.49
N LEU A 101 -40.00 12.97 -1.32
CA LEU A 101 -40.76 12.76 -0.11
C LEU A 101 -41.40 14.08 0.38
N SER A 102 -42.47 13.99 1.16
CA SER A 102 -43.05 15.17 1.80
C SER A 102 -42.10 15.73 2.88
N LYS A 103 -42.28 16.99 3.28
CA LYS A 103 -41.47 17.62 4.33
C LYS A 103 -41.51 16.83 5.66
N GLU A 104 -42.67 16.28 6.00
CA GLU A 104 -42.83 15.47 7.21
C GLU A 104 -42.10 14.12 7.10
N GLU A 105 -42.17 13.47 5.94
CA GLU A 105 -41.45 12.22 5.66
C GLU A 105 -39.93 12.44 5.69
N GLN A 106 -39.44 13.52 5.09
CA GLN A 106 -38.02 13.90 5.11
C GLN A 106 -37.54 14.19 6.54
N ALA A 107 -38.33 14.93 7.33
CA ALA A 107 -37.98 15.24 8.71
C ALA A 107 -37.86 13.96 9.56
N LEU A 108 -38.78 13.00 9.38
CA LEU A 108 -38.74 11.72 10.07
C LEU A 108 -37.51 10.90 9.69
N ILE A 109 -37.18 10.81 8.39
CA ILE A 109 -35.98 10.10 7.92
C ILE A 109 -34.70 10.78 8.42
N SER A 110 -34.65 12.12 8.39
CA SER A 110 -33.52 12.90 8.91
C SER A 110 -33.27 12.60 10.39
N ALA A 111 -34.33 12.61 11.21
CA ALA A 111 -34.24 12.30 12.62
C ALA A 111 -33.72 10.89 12.89
N LEU A 112 -34.24 9.88 12.19
CA LEU A 112 -33.89 8.47 12.42
C LEU A 112 -32.49 8.11 11.91
N TYR A 113 -32.13 8.52 10.69
CA TYR A 113 -30.94 8.00 10.01
C TYR A 113 -29.75 8.96 10.00
N PHE A 114 -30.00 10.28 10.06
CA PHE A 114 -28.92 11.29 10.02
C PHE A 114 -28.61 11.87 11.41
N GLN A 115 -29.62 12.04 12.25
CA GLN A 115 -29.45 12.52 13.63
C GLN A 115 -29.31 11.37 14.64
N GLY A 116 -29.57 10.12 14.22
CA GLY A 116 -29.42 8.92 15.05
C GLY A 116 -30.43 8.81 16.19
N LYS A 117 -31.57 9.50 16.12
CA LYS A 117 -32.61 9.45 17.15
C LYS A 117 -33.34 8.12 17.12
N SER A 118 -33.58 7.55 18.29
CA SER A 118 -34.45 6.40 18.44
C SER A 118 -35.92 6.78 18.31
N GLN A 119 -36.78 5.81 17.96
CA GLN A 119 -38.22 6.04 17.90
C GLN A 119 -38.81 6.40 19.28
N ALA A 120 -38.21 5.92 20.38
CA ALA A 120 -38.63 6.24 21.74
C ALA A 120 -38.30 7.69 22.12
N GLU A 121 -37.16 8.20 21.67
CA GLU A 121 -36.82 9.63 21.83
C GLU A 121 -37.76 10.50 21.02
N LEU A 122 -38.07 10.12 19.78
CA LEU A 122 -39.02 10.85 18.96
C LEU A 122 -40.43 10.86 19.55
N GLU A 123 -40.86 9.78 20.21
CA GLU A 123 -42.13 9.77 20.95
C GLU A 123 -42.14 10.79 22.09
N ARG A 124 -41.05 10.88 22.86
CA ARG A 124 -40.93 11.87 23.95
C ARG A 124 -40.91 13.30 23.43
N GLU A 125 -40.24 13.55 22.31
CA GLU A 125 -40.12 14.89 21.71
C GLU A 125 -41.40 15.37 21.03
N THR A 126 -42.08 14.48 20.32
CA THR A 126 -43.23 14.84 19.45
C THR A 126 -44.58 14.49 20.07
N GLY A 127 -44.61 13.67 21.12
CA GLY A 127 -45.83 13.10 21.69
C GLY A 127 -46.50 12.03 20.81
N ILE A 128 -45.91 11.69 19.66
CA ILE A 128 -46.44 10.68 18.74
C ILE A 128 -46.00 9.31 19.23
N LYS A 129 -46.96 8.39 19.43
CA LYS A 129 -46.67 7.02 19.86
C LYS A 129 -45.63 6.35 18.96
N GLN A 130 -44.66 5.65 19.55
CA GLN A 130 -43.61 4.94 18.82
C GLN A 130 -44.16 3.97 17.77
N GLN A 131 -45.30 3.33 18.03
CA GLN A 131 -45.98 2.47 17.04
C GLN A 131 -46.37 3.23 15.76
N THR A 132 -46.85 4.46 15.89
CA THR A 132 -47.20 5.32 14.75
C THR A 132 -45.94 5.75 13.99
N ILE A 133 -44.86 6.07 14.71
CA ILE A 133 -43.55 6.40 14.12
C ILE A 133 -43.03 5.22 13.29
N SER A 134 -43.03 4.01 13.86
CA SER A 134 -42.62 2.79 13.18
C SER A 134 -43.47 2.49 11.94
N TYR A 135 -44.78 2.71 12.02
CA TYR A 135 -45.67 2.57 10.86
C TYR A 135 -45.31 3.57 9.75
N ARG A 136 -45.12 4.85 10.09
CA ARG A 136 -44.74 5.91 9.12
C ARG A 136 -43.41 5.60 8.47
N GLU A 137 -42.40 5.23 9.25
CA GLU A 137 -41.08 4.83 8.74
C GLU A 137 -41.20 3.67 7.72
N ARG A 138 -42.01 2.66 8.04
CA ARG A 138 -42.25 1.52 7.14
C ARG A 138 -42.90 1.98 5.82
N GLN A 139 -43.88 2.86 5.87
CA GLN A 139 -44.52 3.40 4.65
C GLN A 139 -43.52 4.18 3.79
N ILE A 140 -42.67 5.01 4.41
CA ILE A 140 -41.63 5.76 3.70
C ILE A 140 -40.65 4.80 3.04
N ARG A 141 -40.20 3.74 3.73
CA ARG A 141 -39.32 2.72 3.15
C ARG A 141 -39.96 2.00 1.96
N LEU A 142 -41.25 1.65 2.04
CA LEU A 142 -41.97 1.06 0.91
C LEU A 142 -42.09 2.01 -0.27
N LYS A 143 -42.33 3.30 -0.01
CA LYS A 143 -42.39 4.36 -1.03
C LYS A 143 -41.04 4.52 -1.72
N LEU A 144 -39.95 4.65 -0.96
CA LEU A 144 -38.59 4.74 -1.50
C LEU A 144 -38.23 3.50 -2.34
N LYS A 145 -38.56 2.29 -1.86
CA LYS A 145 -38.33 1.05 -2.62
C LYS A 145 -39.02 1.09 -3.99
N LYS A 146 -40.31 1.47 -4.02
CA LYS A 146 -41.08 1.59 -5.27
C LYS A 146 -40.49 2.63 -6.22
N MET A 147 -39.89 3.70 -5.71
CA MET A 147 -39.28 4.75 -6.53
C MET A 147 -37.92 4.33 -7.09
N ILE A 148 -37.16 3.52 -6.34
CA ILE A 148 -35.85 3.00 -6.77
C ILE A 148 -36.00 1.84 -7.75
N GLU A 149 -37.02 0.99 -7.61
CA GLU A 149 -37.31 -0.11 -8.56
C GLU A 149 -37.97 0.37 -9.85
N LYS A 150 -38.38 1.64 -9.90
CA LYS A 150 -38.87 2.31 -11.10
C LYS A 150 -37.72 2.77 -11.99
#